data_AF-A0AAF0ZJU5-F1
#
_entry.id   AF-A0AAF0ZJU5-F1
#
_cell.length_a   1.000
_cell.length_b   1.000
_cell.length_c   1.000
_cell.angle_alpha   90.00
_cell.angle_beta   90.00
_cell.angle_gamma   90.00
#
_symmetry.space_group_name_H-M   'P 1'
#
loop_
_entity.id
_entity.type
_entity.pdbx_description
1 polymer ?
#
loop_
_entity_poly.entity_id
_entity_poly.type
_entity_poly.pdbx_seq_one_letter_code
_entity_poly.pdbx_strand_id
1 'polypeptide(L)'
;MWIFGRKGTSGFSCWSTAEEVTQGINGFGLAAIVTGATSGIGMETTRVLALHGVHVIMAVRIVNWIGRYVLKNIEQGASTTCYVALHPQVKGVSGEYFSDNNIATNKTTSLAKDSDLAKKLWEFSLDLTK
;
A
#
# COMPACT_ATOMS: atom_id res chain seq x y z
N MET A 1 8.78 21.27 -16.30
CA MET A 1 8.21 21.28 -14.93
C MET A 1 7.59 22.66 -14.70
N TRP A 2 6.28 22.75 -14.46
CA TRP A 2 5.56 24.03 -14.33
C TRP A 2 5.68 24.54 -12.89
N ILE A 3 6.85 25.09 -12.59
CA ILE A 3 7.15 25.76 -11.32
C ILE A 3 6.41 27.11 -11.37
N PHE A 4 5.77 27.56 -10.27
CA PHE A 4 5.01 28.83 -10.16
C PHE A 4 3.54 28.88 -10.58
N GLY A 5 2.78 27.78 -10.46
CA GLY A 5 1.31 27.84 -10.54
C GLY A 5 0.74 28.27 -11.89
N ARG A 6 1.57 28.31 -12.94
CA ARG A 6 1.12 28.54 -14.32
C ARG A 6 0.18 27.40 -14.71
N LYS A 7 -0.99 27.74 -15.27
CA LYS A 7 -1.97 26.78 -15.75
C LYS A 7 -1.46 26.11 -17.02
N GLY A 8 -1.47 24.78 -17.05
CA GLY A 8 -1.06 23.99 -18.21
C GLY A 8 -2.08 24.07 -19.35
N THR A 9 -1.87 23.29 -20.40
CA THR A 9 -2.83 23.15 -21.52
C THR A 9 -4.20 22.62 -21.08
N SER A 10 -4.27 21.96 -19.93
CA SER A 10 -5.53 21.52 -19.30
C SER A 10 -6.31 22.65 -18.62
N GLY A 11 -5.75 23.84 -18.48
CA GLY A 11 -6.36 24.97 -17.75
C GLY A 11 -6.22 24.90 -16.22
N PHE A 12 -5.61 23.85 -15.68
CA PHE A 12 -5.38 23.65 -14.24
C PHE A 12 -3.90 23.78 -13.88
N SER A 13 -3.61 24.06 -12.61
CA SER A 13 -2.24 24.15 -12.08
C SER A 13 -2.05 23.30 -10.83
N CYS A 14 -0.83 23.26 -10.29
CA CYS A 14 -0.53 22.57 -9.03
C CYS A 14 -1.28 23.14 -7.80
N TRP A 15 -1.99 24.25 -7.96
CA TRP A 15 -2.80 24.88 -6.92
C TRP A 15 -4.31 24.65 -7.09
N SER A 16 -4.73 24.02 -8.19
CA SER A 16 -6.15 23.73 -8.44
C SER A 16 -6.65 22.66 -7.47
N THR A 17 -7.87 22.83 -6.97
CA THR A 17 -8.49 21.88 -6.04
C THR A 17 -9.11 20.69 -6.77
N ALA A 18 -9.33 19.59 -6.06
CA ALA A 18 -10.00 18.43 -6.64
C ALA A 18 -11.44 18.77 -7.08
N GLU A 19 -12.13 19.68 -6.38
CA GLU A 19 -13.45 20.18 -6.78
C GLU A 19 -13.40 21.02 -8.06
N GLU A 20 -12.45 21.96 -8.17
CA GLU A 20 -12.29 22.79 -9.38
C GLU A 20 -12.05 21.94 -10.62
N VAL A 21 -11.26 20.87 -10.49
CA VAL A 21 -10.94 19.95 -11.60
C VAL A 21 -12.14 19.10 -12.00
N THR A 22 -13.07 18.86 -11.08
CA THR A 22 -14.23 17.96 -11.31
C THR A 22 -15.54 18.71 -11.52
N GLN A 23 -15.51 20.04 -11.51
CA GLN A 23 -16.70 20.87 -11.61
C GLN A 23 -17.51 20.56 -12.88
N GLY A 24 -18.79 20.23 -12.70
CA GLY A 24 -19.72 19.92 -13.80
C GLY A 24 -19.68 18.47 -14.30
N ILE A 25 -18.87 17.59 -13.69
CA ILE A 25 -18.85 16.16 -14.03
C ILE A 25 -19.97 15.43 -13.28
N ASN A 26 -20.77 14.63 -13.97
CA ASN A 26 -21.74 13.73 -13.33
C ASN A 26 -21.16 12.31 -13.26
N GLY A 27 -21.00 11.77 -12.06
CA GLY A 27 -20.45 10.44 -11.79
C GLY A 27 -21.51 9.37 -11.49
N PHE A 28 -22.80 9.66 -11.69
CA PHE A 28 -23.88 8.72 -11.38
C PHE A 28 -23.73 7.39 -12.15
N GLY A 29 -23.84 6.28 -11.44
CA GLY A 29 -23.67 4.93 -12.00
C GLY A 29 -22.22 4.44 -12.09
N LEU A 30 -21.24 5.26 -11.73
CA LEU A 30 -19.85 4.84 -11.59
C LEU A 30 -19.57 4.34 -10.17
N ALA A 31 -18.70 3.35 -10.05
CA ALA A 31 -18.18 2.86 -8.78
C ALA A 31 -16.66 3.01 -8.73
N ALA A 32 -16.13 3.48 -7.60
CA ALA A 32 -14.69 3.67 -7.39
C ALA A 32 -14.26 3.04 -6.07
N ILE A 33 -13.10 2.37 -6.06
CA ILE A 33 -12.48 1.86 -4.83
C ILE A 33 -11.34 2.81 -4.45
N VAL A 34 -11.38 3.35 -3.22
CA VAL A 34 -10.31 4.23 -2.71
C VAL A 34 -9.61 3.53 -1.56
N THR A 35 -8.32 3.22 -1.74
CA THR A 35 -7.45 2.70 -0.69
C THR A 35 -6.88 3.87 0.13
N GLY A 36 -6.87 3.77 1.47
CA GLY A 36 -6.38 4.85 2.33
C GLY A 36 -7.30 6.08 2.44
N ALA A 37 -8.62 5.89 2.29
CA ALA A 37 -9.64 6.95 2.36
C ALA A 37 -9.80 7.62 3.75
N THR A 38 -9.08 7.19 4.79
CA THR A 38 -9.25 7.68 6.16
C THR A 38 -8.61 9.04 6.44
N SER A 39 -7.69 9.52 5.61
CA SER A 39 -6.98 10.79 5.85
C SER A 39 -6.29 11.33 4.59
N GLY A 40 -5.97 12.62 4.57
CA GLY A 40 -5.17 13.24 3.51
C GLY A 40 -5.83 13.18 2.13
N ILE A 41 -5.03 12.90 1.10
CA ILE A 41 -5.47 12.93 -0.31
C ILE A 41 -6.59 11.94 -0.59
N GLY A 42 -6.54 10.73 0.00
CA GLY A 42 -7.57 9.71 -0.20
C GLY A 42 -8.94 10.10 0.39
N MET A 43 -8.94 10.81 1.52
CA MET A 43 -10.16 11.36 2.12
C MET A 43 -10.77 12.41 1.19
N GLU A 44 -9.95 13.36 0.72
CA GLU A 44 -10.42 14.43 -0.17
C GLU A 44 -10.92 13.88 -1.51
N THR A 45 -10.24 12.87 -2.06
CA THR A 45 -10.66 12.18 -3.28
C THR A 45 -12.00 11.47 -3.09
N THR A 46 -12.17 10.77 -1.96
CA THR A 46 -13.44 10.11 -1.61
C THR A 46 -14.57 11.13 -1.48
N ARG A 47 -14.31 12.27 -0.83
CA ARG A 47 -15.26 13.37 -0.67
C ARG A 47 -15.73 13.90 -2.01
N VAL A 48 -14.80 14.23 -2.91
CA VAL A 48 -15.13 14.81 -4.23
C VAL A 48 -15.83 13.79 -5.14
N LEU A 49 -15.42 12.53 -5.14
CA LEU A 49 -16.10 11.48 -5.91
C LEU A 49 -17.54 11.27 -5.42
N ALA A 50 -17.75 11.25 -4.10
CA ALA A 50 -19.08 11.12 -3.52
C ALA A 50 -19.98 12.32 -3.84
N LEU A 51 -19.44 13.54 -3.83
CA LEU A 51 -20.17 14.76 -4.21
C LEU A 51 -20.70 14.71 -5.65
N HIS A 52 -19.99 14.05 -6.55
CA HIS A 52 -20.41 13.89 -7.95
C HIS A 52 -21.27 12.63 -8.19
N GLY A 53 -21.73 11.95 -7.13
CA GLY A 53 -22.67 10.82 -7.22
C GLY A 53 -22.03 9.47 -7.56
N VAL A 54 -20.70 9.34 -7.45
CA VAL A 54 -19.99 8.07 -7.61
C VAL A 54 -20.23 7.20 -6.37
N HIS A 55 -20.47 5.90 -6.56
CA HIS A 55 -20.53 4.95 -5.46
C HIS A 55 -19.11 4.58 -5.01
N VAL A 56 -18.64 5.20 -3.93
CA VAL A 56 -17.26 5.01 -3.45
C VAL A 56 -17.19 3.90 -2.39
N ILE A 57 -16.39 2.88 -2.67
CA ILE A 57 -16.05 1.81 -1.73
C ILE A 57 -14.72 2.17 -1.07
N MET A 58 -14.75 2.45 0.23
CA MET A 58 -13.55 2.77 0.99
C MET A 58 -12.84 1.49 1.44
N ALA A 59 -11.72 1.18 0.80
CA ALA A 59 -10.84 0.07 1.18
C ALA A 59 -9.82 0.56 2.21
N VAL A 60 -10.28 0.71 3.45
CA VAL A 60 -9.45 1.19 4.57
C VAL A 60 -9.17 0.09 5.57
N ARG A 61 -7.98 0.14 6.17
CA ARG A 61 -7.67 -0.71 7.33
C ARG A 61 -8.58 -0.25 8.46
N ILE A 62 -9.40 -1.15 9.00
CA ILE A 62 -10.15 -0.94 10.24
C ILE A 62 -9.11 -0.78 11.37
N VAL A 63 -8.70 0.45 11.60
CA VAL A 63 -7.95 0.90 12.79
C VAL A 63 -8.89 1.55 13.80
N ASN A 64 -10.19 1.24 13.72
CA ASN A 64 -11.13 1.62 14.76
C ASN A 64 -10.69 1.01 16.10
N TRP A 65 -11.11 1.59 17.23
CA TRP A 65 -10.66 1.28 18.60
C TRP A 65 -10.42 -0.22 18.88
N ILE A 66 -11.30 -1.10 18.38
CA ILE A 66 -11.20 -2.55 18.49
C ILE A 66 -9.97 -3.13 17.77
N GLY A 67 -9.64 -2.62 16.58
CA GLY A 67 -8.45 -3.00 15.81
C GLY A 67 -7.14 -2.71 16.56
N ARG A 68 -7.08 -1.71 17.45
CA ARG A 68 -5.89 -1.48 18.30
C ARG A 68 -5.65 -2.59 19.32
N TYR A 69 -6.71 -3.30 19.73
CA TYR A 69 -6.62 -4.41 20.68
C TYR A 69 -6.34 -5.76 20.00
N VAL A 70 -6.65 -5.89 18.70
CA VAL A 70 -6.55 -7.17 17.95
C VAL A 70 -5.39 -7.16 16.94
N LEU A 71 -4.99 -6.00 16.43
CA LEU A 71 -3.91 -5.83 15.45
C LEU A 71 -2.66 -5.28 16.13
N LYS A 72 -1.49 -5.70 15.63
CA LYS A 72 -0.20 -5.16 16.06
C LYS A 72 -0.16 -3.64 15.84
N ASN A 73 0.39 -2.91 16.80
CA ASN A 73 0.74 -1.52 16.60
C ASN A 73 2.00 -1.40 15.71
N ILE A 74 2.37 -0.16 15.33
CA ILE A 74 3.50 0.09 14.42
C ILE A 74 4.81 -0.45 15.01
N GLU A 75 5.06 -0.22 16.30
CA GLU A 75 6.25 -0.70 17.01
C GLU A 75 6.35 -2.23 17.02
N GLN A 76 5.24 -2.91 17.33
CA GLN A 76 5.14 -4.37 17.32
C GLN A 76 5.26 -4.95 15.90
N GLY A 77 4.77 -4.23 14.88
CA GLY A 77 4.92 -4.60 13.48
C GLY A 77 6.36 -4.49 13.00
N ALA A 78 7.11 -3.50 13.46
CA ALA A 78 8.52 -3.31 13.13
C ALA A 78 9.46 -4.30 13.85
N SER A 79 9.01 -4.91 14.94
CA SER A 79 9.83 -5.74 15.83
C SER A 79 10.62 -6.84 15.11
N THR A 80 9.98 -7.61 14.22
CA THR A 80 10.67 -8.73 13.52
C THR A 80 11.73 -8.25 12.55
N THR A 81 11.48 -7.14 11.85
CA THR A 81 12.47 -6.52 10.97
C THR A 81 13.67 -6.02 11.77
N CYS A 82 13.44 -5.31 12.88
CA CYS A 82 14.51 -4.81 13.75
C CYS A 82 15.29 -5.96 14.40
N TYR A 83 14.61 -7.04 14.80
CA TYR A 83 15.24 -8.23 15.37
C TYR A 83 16.19 -8.90 14.37
N VAL A 84 15.74 -9.14 13.13
CA VAL A 84 16.58 -9.77 12.10
C VAL A 84 17.75 -8.86 11.69
N ALA A 85 17.55 -7.55 11.66
CA ALA A 85 18.57 -6.60 11.23
C ALA A 85 19.70 -6.40 12.25
N LEU A 86 19.39 -6.41 13.55
CA LEU A 86 20.32 -5.91 14.59
C LEU A 86 20.62 -6.92 15.70
N HIS A 87 19.75 -7.91 15.94
CA HIS A 87 19.85 -8.70 17.17
C HIS A 87 21.01 -9.71 17.12
N PRO A 88 21.92 -9.74 18.12
CA PRO A 88 23.07 -10.65 18.09
C PRO A 88 22.70 -12.14 18.01
N GLN A 89 21.50 -12.51 18.45
CA GLN A 89 21.04 -13.91 18.42
C GLN A 89 20.79 -14.45 17.00
N VAL A 90 20.59 -13.59 16.01
CA VAL A 90 20.44 -14.01 14.60
C VAL A 90 21.75 -13.88 13.82
N LYS A 91 22.86 -13.55 14.49
CA LYS A 91 24.16 -13.40 13.83
C LYS A 91 24.58 -14.73 13.19
N GLY A 92 24.74 -14.73 11.88
CA GLY A 92 25.13 -15.90 11.09
C GLY A 92 23.96 -16.78 10.64
N VAL A 93 22.71 -16.43 10.97
CA VAL A 93 21.52 -17.11 10.45
C VAL A 93 21.17 -16.52 9.08
N SER A 94 21.01 -17.38 8.07
CA SER A 94 20.65 -17.00 6.70
C SER A 94 19.75 -18.05 6.07
N GLY A 95 18.89 -17.65 5.14
CA GLY A 95 17.95 -18.54 4.43
C GLY A 95 16.70 -18.92 5.23
N GLU A 96 16.50 -18.34 6.42
CA GLU A 96 15.38 -18.67 7.30
C GLU A 96 14.23 -17.65 7.19
N TYR A 97 13.00 -18.12 7.41
CA TYR A 97 11.81 -17.27 7.47
C TYR A 97 11.46 -16.92 8.91
N PHE A 98 11.37 -15.63 9.22
CA PHE A 98 11.04 -15.15 10.58
C PHE A 98 9.60 -14.65 10.68
N SER A 99 8.90 -15.05 11.74
CA SER A 99 7.58 -14.58 12.11
C SER A 99 7.54 -14.41 13.63
N ASP A 100 7.05 -13.26 14.11
CA ASP A 100 6.96 -12.96 15.54
C ASP A 100 8.33 -13.09 16.26
N ASN A 101 9.40 -12.64 15.59
CA ASN A 101 10.81 -12.73 16.04
C ASN A 101 11.36 -14.17 16.18
N ASN A 102 10.63 -15.16 15.68
CA ASN A 102 11.02 -16.57 15.73
C ASN A 102 11.19 -17.15 14.33
N ILE A 103 12.06 -18.16 14.19
CA ILE A 103 12.16 -18.93 12.95
C ILE A 103 10.85 -19.72 12.79
N ALA A 104 10.14 -19.48 11.70
CA ALA A 104 8.79 -19.97 11.44
C ALA A 104 8.74 -20.82 10.17
N THR A 105 9.68 -21.76 10.05
CA THR A 105 9.80 -22.73 8.93
C THR A 105 8.58 -23.64 8.76
N ASN A 106 7.71 -23.74 9.77
CA ASN A 106 6.43 -24.48 9.69
C ASN A 106 5.28 -23.65 9.09
N LYS A 107 5.44 -22.32 8.97
CA LYS A 107 4.45 -21.43 8.34
C LYS A 107 4.71 -21.23 6.84
N THR A 108 5.85 -21.66 6.32
CA THR A 108 6.19 -21.52 4.90
C THR A 108 5.61 -22.66 4.06
N THR A 109 5.02 -22.31 2.92
CA THR A 109 4.44 -23.27 1.98
C THR A 109 5.53 -24.12 1.32
N SER A 110 5.16 -25.29 0.79
CA SER A 110 6.11 -26.15 0.05
C SER A 110 6.71 -25.43 -1.15
N LEU A 111 5.91 -24.61 -1.85
CA LEU A 111 6.36 -23.78 -2.98
C LEU A 111 7.41 -22.75 -2.56
N ALA A 112 7.31 -22.19 -1.35
CA ALA A 112 8.31 -21.24 -0.84
C ALA A 112 9.68 -21.89 -0.57
N LYS A 113 9.75 -23.22 -0.51
CA LYS A 113 10.97 -24.00 -0.30
C LYS A 113 11.51 -24.61 -1.60
N ASP A 114 10.81 -24.43 -2.72
CA ASP A 114 11.17 -25.01 -4.01
C ASP A 114 12.26 -24.17 -4.69
N SER A 115 13.49 -24.70 -4.69
CA SER A 115 14.64 -24.04 -5.30
C SER A 115 14.56 -23.98 -6.84
N ASP A 116 13.87 -24.92 -7.47
CA ASP A 116 13.76 -24.96 -8.93
C ASP A 116 12.72 -23.95 -9.41
N LEU A 117 11.62 -23.80 -8.68
CA LEU A 117 10.66 -22.72 -8.89
C LEU A 117 11.31 -21.35 -8.69
N ALA A 118 12.14 -21.18 -7.66
CA ALA A 118 12.86 -19.93 -7.41
C ALA A 118 13.80 -19.56 -8.57
N LYS A 119 14.51 -20.53 -9.15
CA LYS A 119 15.36 -20.31 -10.34
C LYS A 119 14.54 -19.90 -11.56
N LYS A 120 13.45 -20.61 -11.85
CA LYS A 120 12.53 -20.26 -12.96
C LYS A 120 11.98 -18.84 -12.81
N LEU A 121 11.58 -18.46 -11.60
CA LEU A 121 11.09 -17.11 -11.31
C LEU A 121 12.17 -16.05 -11.52
N TRP A 122 13.42 -16.35 -11.16
CA TRP A 122 14.55 -15.46 -11.37
C TRP A 122 14.84 -15.24 -12.86
N GLU A 123 14.92 -16.32 -13.64
CA GLU A 123 15.14 -16.26 -15.08
C GLU A 123 14.04 -15.48 -15.80
N PHE A 124 12.78 -15.73 -15.44
CA PHE A 124 11.64 -14.99 -15.97
C PHE A 124 11.71 -13.49 -15.63
N SER A 125 12.09 -13.15 -14.39
CA SER A 125 12.22 -11.75 -13.97
C SER A 125 13.34 -11.03 -14.72
N LEU A 126 14.45 -11.72 -15.00
CA LEU A 126 15.54 -11.16 -15.81
C LEU A 126 15.09 -10.86 -17.23
N ASP A 127 14.29 -11.73 -17.85
CA ASP A 127 13.75 -11.54 -19.19
C ASP A 127 12.87 -10.28 -19.29
N LEU A 128 12.04 -10.02 -18.28
CA LEU A 128 11.20 -8.81 -18.22
C LEU A 128 11.98 -7.49 -18.05
N THR A 129 13.21 -7.55 -17.58
CA THR A 129 14.04 -6.37 -17.28
C THR A 129 15.10 -6.07 -18.33
N LYS A 130 15.21 -6.89 -19.37
CA LYS A 130 16.07 -6.65 -20.54
C LYS A 130 15.32 -5.86 -21.61
#